data_AF-A0A8X6JUY2-F1
#
_entry.id   AF-A0A8X6JUY2-F1
#
_cell.length_a   1.000
_cell.length_b   1.000
_cell.length_c   1.000
_cell.angle_alpha   90.00
_cell.angle_beta   90.00
_cell.angle_gamma   90.00
#
_symmetry.space_group_name_H-M   'P 1'
#
loop_
_entity.id
_entity.type
_entity.pdbx_description
1 polymer ?
#
loop_
_entity_poly.entity_id
_entity_poly.type
_entity_poly.pdbx_seq_one_letter_code
_entity_poly.pdbx_strand_id
1 'polypeptide(L)'
;MHREKSLEPFFRHINPSELFESNVSCMDGDGIPRIIIEGNICKQLIPYMNEYRMIKEKKMLLKIQFNTLSSYLHILYIASQAMRPMGKDAILYLAAAVSDFYIPEKDMAEHKISSDEPLSLTLRMVPKMLTPLVHNWIPDAFIVSFKLETDSSILLKKAKGALEKYGHNLVIANELHSRKQKVVFVTKEEERQITLNEKDLKNGKEIEELIVEDLLCQYSKFKNFHKN
;
A
#
# COMPACT_ATOMS: atom_id res chain seq x y z
N MET A 1 -2.97 5.75 -3.52
CA MET A 1 -2.85 6.69 -2.38
C MET A 1 -1.68 6.27 -1.51
N HIS A 2 -0.79 7.19 -1.10
CA HIS A 2 0.41 6.87 -0.29
C HIS A 2 0.75 8.01 0.67
N ARG A 3 1.54 7.71 1.71
CA ARG A 3 1.98 8.72 2.67
C ARG A 3 3.07 9.58 2.04
N GLU A 4 3.03 10.88 2.27
CA GLU A 4 4.09 11.79 1.83
C GLU A 4 5.46 11.28 2.30
N LYS A 5 6.45 11.28 1.40
CA LYS A 5 7.82 10.79 1.63
C LYS A 5 7.92 9.29 1.95
N SER A 6 6.87 8.49 1.75
CA SER A 6 7.00 7.04 1.74
C SER A 6 7.56 6.53 0.42
N LEU A 7 7.91 5.25 0.38
CA LEU A 7 8.30 4.57 -0.86
C LEU A 7 7.20 4.69 -1.92
N GLU A 8 7.61 4.90 -3.17
CA GLU A 8 6.76 4.98 -4.35
C GLU A 8 7.10 3.87 -5.35
N PRO A 9 6.14 3.42 -6.19
CA PRO A 9 6.42 2.50 -7.28
C PRO A 9 7.57 3.02 -8.16
N PHE A 10 8.41 2.13 -8.66
CA PHE A 10 9.67 2.40 -9.41
C PHE A 10 10.77 3.07 -8.58
N PHE A 11 10.47 4.21 -7.93
CA PHE A 11 11.46 4.98 -7.17
C PHE A 11 12.02 4.24 -5.97
N ARG A 12 11.27 3.30 -5.38
CA ARG A 12 11.74 2.48 -4.25
C ARG A 12 12.96 1.58 -4.57
N HIS A 13 13.23 1.32 -5.85
CA HIS A 13 14.36 0.53 -6.30
C HIS A 13 15.58 1.38 -6.64
N ILE A 14 15.44 2.72 -6.60
CA ILE A 14 16.51 3.65 -6.96
C ILE A 14 17.10 4.20 -5.67
N ASN A 15 18.39 3.96 -5.46
CA ASN A 15 19.13 4.63 -4.40
C ASN A 15 19.61 6.01 -4.91
N PRO A 16 19.15 7.13 -4.32
CA PRO A 16 19.59 8.45 -4.75
C PRO A 16 21.11 8.63 -4.68
N SER A 17 21.77 8.10 -3.65
CA SER A 17 23.23 8.24 -3.50
C SER A 17 23.97 7.55 -4.64
N GLU A 18 23.56 6.34 -5.01
CA GLU A 18 24.18 5.59 -6.13
C GLU A 18 23.99 6.33 -7.46
N LEU A 19 22.84 6.99 -7.65
CA LEU A 19 22.56 7.82 -8.82
C LEU A 19 23.45 9.07 -8.88
N PHE A 20 23.71 9.72 -7.75
CA PHE A 20 24.60 10.89 -7.63
C PHE A 20 26.09 10.54 -7.70
N GLU A 21 26.47 9.31 -7.39
CA GLU A 21 27.84 8.84 -7.53
C GLU A 21 28.15 8.35 -8.96
N SER A 22 27.13 7.90 -9.68
CA SER A 22 27.26 7.29 -11.02
C SER A 22 26.91 8.23 -12.18
N ASN A 23 26.84 9.55 -11.93
CA ASN A 23 26.49 10.53 -12.95
C ASN A 23 27.68 11.39 -13.40
N VAL A 24 27.72 11.69 -14.70
CA VAL A 24 28.70 12.58 -15.31
C VAL A 24 27.96 13.75 -15.95
N SER A 25 28.38 14.97 -15.65
CA SER A 25 27.89 16.17 -16.32
C SER A 25 28.67 16.41 -17.60
N CYS A 26 27.97 16.62 -18.72
CA CYS A 26 28.58 17.03 -19.98
C CYS A 26 27.73 18.11 -20.66
N MET A 27 28.30 18.81 -21.64
CA MET A 27 27.56 19.71 -22.52
C MET A 27 27.27 18.97 -23.83
N ASP A 28 26.08 19.15 -24.40
CA ASP A 28 25.85 18.70 -25.77
C ASP A 28 26.38 19.69 -26.81
N GLY A 29 26.29 19.32 -28.09
CA GLY A 29 26.79 20.14 -29.20
C GLY A 29 26.15 21.52 -29.33
N ASP A 30 24.98 21.73 -28.69
CA ASP A 30 24.25 22.99 -28.66
C ASP A 30 24.47 23.77 -27.34
N GLY A 31 25.38 23.29 -26.48
CA GLY A 31 25.69 23.91 -25.20
C GLY A 31 24.65 23.67 -24.10
N ILE A 32 23.76 22.68 -24.25
CA ILE A 32 22.77 22.32 -23.24
C ILE A 32 23.43 21.35 -22.23
N PRO A 33 23.33 21.63 -20.92
CA PRO A 33 23.87 20.74 -19.90
C PRO A 33 23.09 19.41 -19.89
N ARG A 34 23.82 18.30 -19.93
CA ARG A 34 23.29 16.94 -19.82
C ARG A 34 23.92 16.21 -18.64
N ILE A 35 23.12 15.33 -18.05
CA ILE A 35 23.57 14.38 -17.03
C ILE A 35 23.50 13.00 -17.68
N ILE A 36 24.65 12.34 -17.78
CA ILE A 36 24.77 10.96 -18.25
C ILE A 36 24.91 10.08 -17.02
N ILE A 37 24.14 9.01 -16.95
CA ILE A 37 24.27 7.98 -15.91
C ILE A 37 25.05 6.83 -16.55
N GLU A 38 26.15 6.43 -15.93
CA GLU A 38 27.02 5.36 -16.43
C GLU A 38 27.11 4.19 -15.43
N GLY A 39 27.57 3.04 -15.90
CA GLY A 39 27.83 1.88 -15.05
C GLY A 39 26.67 0.89 -14.92
N ASN A 40 26.82 -0.03 -13.96
CA ASN A 40 25.91 -1.17 -13.79
C ASN A 40 24.50 -0.76 -13.33
N ILE A 41 24.34 0.40 -12.70
CA ILE A 41 23.03 0.94 -12.29
C ILE A 41 22.09 1.10 -13.49
N CYS A 42 22.61 1.39 -14.69
CA CYS A 42 21.82 1.53 -15.91
C CYS A 42 21.06 0.25 -16.27
N LYS A 43 21.63 -0.94 -16.00
CA LYS A 43 20.97 -2.23 -16.26
C LYS A 43 19.72 -2.40 -15.42
N GLN A 44 19.71 -1.87 -14.19
CA GLN A 44 18.56 -1.91 -13.30
C GLN A 44 17.59 -0.77 -13.60
N LEU A 45 18.10 0.43 -13.89
CA LEU A 45 17.31 1.64 -14.03
C LEU A 45 16.52 1.70 -15.34
N ILE A 46 17.12 1.29 -16.47
CA ILE A 46 16.51 1.41 -17.80
C ILE A 46 15.15 0.68 -17.88
N PRO A 47 15.01 -0.59 -17.44
CA PRO A 47 13.72 -1.28 -17.41
C PRO A 47 12.64 -0.50 -16.66
N TYR A 48 12.93 -0.05 -15.43
CA TYR A 48 11.98 0.71 -14.61
C TYR A 48 11.62 2.06 -15.22
N MET A 49 12.58 2.75 -15.83
CA MET A 49 12.31 4.03 -16.51
C MET A 49 11.40 3.85 -17.73
N ASN A 50 11.64 2.82 -18.54
CA ASN A 50 10.82 2.54 -19.72
C ASN A 50 9.39 2.15 -19.32
N GLU A 51 9.25 1.30 -18.30
CA GLU A 51 7.94 0.91 -17.77
C GLU A 51 7.19 2.10 -17.16
N TYR A 52 7.89 2.94 -16.38
CA TYR A 52 7.31 4.16 -15.82
C TYR A 52 6.83 5.14 -16.90
N ARG A 53 7.62 5.32 -17.98
CA ARG A 53 7.21 6.15 -19.13
C ARG A 53 5.96 5.60 -19.80
N MET A 54 5.92 4.30 -20.08
CA MET A 54 4.76 3.64 -20.66
C MET A 54 3.51 3.82 -19.79
N ILE A 55 3.61 3.60 -18.48
CA ILE A 55 2.49 3.74 -17.54
C ILE A 55 1.99 5.19 -17.48
N LYS A 56 2.90 6.16 -17.55
CA LYS A 56 2.57 7.59 -17.58
C LYS A 56 1.85 7.97 -18.87
N GLU A 57 2.34 7.51 -20.02
CA GLU A 57 1.72 7.75 -21.33
C GLU A 57 0.31 7.14 -21.40
N LYS A 58 0.15 5.91 -20.92
CA LYS A 58 -1.15 5.21 -20.84
C LYS A 58 -2.06 5.71 -19.71
N LYS A 59 -1.60 6.67 -18.89
CA LYS A 59 -2.32 7.22 -17.72
C LYS A 59 -2.81 6.14 -16.74
N MET A 60 -2.00 5.10 -16.52
CA MET A 60 -2.35 3.95 -15.68
C MET A 60 -2.00 4.14 -14.18
N LEU A 61 -1.32 5.24 -13.83
CA LEU A 61 -0.92 5.52 -12.45
C LEU A 61 -1.31 6.94 -12.04
N LEU A 62 -2.18 7.04 -11.03
CA LEU A 62 -2.50 8.30 -10.34
C LEU A 62 -1.94 8.27 -8.92
N LYS A 63 -1.06 9.23 -8.61
CA LYS A 63 -0.44 9.35 -7.28
C LYS A 63 -1.18 10.42 -6.47
N ILE A 64 -1.79 10.00 -5.36
CA ILE A 64 -2.43 10.90 -4.39
C ILE A 64 -1.71 10.73 -3.05
N GLN A 65 -1.26 11.84 -2.49
CA GLN A 65 -0.51 11.90 -1.23
C GLN A 65 -1.43 12.26 -0.06
N PHE A 66 -1.11 11.73 1.12
CA PHE A 66 -1.70 12.12 2.39
C PHE A 66 -0.62 12.19 3.47
N ASN A 67 -0.90 12.90 4.58
CA ASN A 67 0.04 12.97 5.70
C ASN A 67 -0.63 12.71 7.05
N THR A 68 -1.87 13.19 7.24
CA THR A 68 -2.64 13.03 8.48
C THR A 68 -3.72 11.96 8.32
N LEU A 69 -4.19 11.40 9.45
CA LEU A 69 -5.35 10.51 9.47
C LEU A 69 -6.58 11.15 8.81
N SER A 70 -6.85 12.43 9.11
CA SER A 70 -7.99 13.15 8.52
C SER A 70 -7.88 13.21 6.99
N SER A 71 -6.70 13.57 6.46
CA SER A 71 -6.49 13.59 5.00
C SER A 71 -6.66 12.21 4.37
N TYR A 72 -6.13 11.16 5.01
CA TYR A 72 -6.30 9.78 4.55
C TYR A 72 -7.78 9.38 4.47
N LEU A 73 -8.57 9.66 5.50
CA LEU A 73 -9.99 9.28 5.55
C LEU A 73 -10.82 10.01 4.49
N HIS A 74 -10.59 11.31 4.30
CA HIS A 74 -11.28 12.09 3.27
C HIS A 74 -10.92 11.61 1.86
N ILE A 75 -9.64 11.39 1.58
CA ILE A 75 -9.19 10.91 0.27
C ILE A 75 -9.72 9.50 0.01
N LEU A 76 -9.70 8.61 1.02
CA LEU A 76 -10.26 7.26 0.90
C LEU A 76 -11.76 7.30 0.56
N TYR A 77 -12.53 8.18 1.21
CA TYR A 77 -13.94 8.39 0.91
C TYR A 77 -14.15 8.83 -0.53
N ILE A 78 -13.48 9.90 -0.95
CA ILE A 78 -13.60 10.48 -2.29
C ILE A 78 -13.17 9.46 -3.36
N ALA A 79 -12.05 8.76 -3.15
CA ALA A 79 -11.57 7.74 -4.07
C ALA A 79 -12.56 6.57 -4.20
N SER A 80 -13.18 6.15 -3.08
CA SER A 80 -14.19 5.10 -3.08
C SER A 80 -15.45 5.53 -3.82
N GLN A 81 -15.90 6.78 -3.65
CA GLN A 81 -17.03 7.32 -4.42
C GLN A 81 -16.71 7.40 -5.92
N ALA A 82 -15.50 7.85 -6.28
CA ALA A 82 -15.06 7.93 -7.67
C ALA A 82 -14.95 6.55 -8.34
N MET A 83 -14.56 5.52 -7.59
CA MET A 83 -14.43 4.14 -8.07
C MET A 83 -15.75 3.36 -8.03
N ARG A 84 -16.78 3.86 -7.33
CA ARG A 84 -18.07 3.17 -7.17
C ARG A 84 -18.72 2.73 -8.49
N PRO A 85 -18.72 3.52 -9.58
CA PRO A 85 -19.27 3.08 -10.87
C PRO A 85 -18.57 1.87 -11.49
N MET A 86 -17.34 1.56 -11.07
CA MET A 86 -16.61 0.37 -11.55
C MET A 86 -17.16 -0.93 -10.93
N GLY A 87 -17.87 -0.84 -9.79
CA GLY A 87 -18.44 -1.98 -9.09
C GLY A 87 -17.44 -3.13 -8.92
N LYS A 88 -17.81 -4.33 -9.41
CA LYS A 88 -16.98 -5.54 -9.36
C LYS A 88 -15.67 -5.47 -10.15
N ASP A 89 -15.48 -4.44 -10.96
CA ASP A 89 -14.24 -4.20 -11.70
C ASP A 89 -13.18 -3.46 -10.85
N ALA A 90 -13.56 -2.94 -9.68
CA ALA A 90 -12.67 -2.27 -8.74
C ALA A 90 -12.06 -3.22 -7.70
N ILE A 91 -10.78 -3.01 -7.40
CA ILE A 91 -10.07 -3.61 -6.27
C ILE A 91 -9.62 -2.50 -5.33
N LEU A 92 -9.92 -2.63 -4.04
CA LEU A 92 -9.37 -1.79 -2.99
C LEU A 92 -8.31 -2.57 -2.22
N TYR A 93 -7.04 -2.22 -2.41
CA TYR A 93 -5.90 -2.82 -1.71
C TYR A 93 -5.43 -1.91 -0.57
N LEU A 94 -5.93 -2.16 0.65
CA LEU A 94 -5.78 -1.27 1.81
C LEU A 94 -4.55 -1.64 2.67
N ALA A 95 -3.35 -1.36 2.15
CA ALA A 95 -2.07 -1.68 2.80
C ALA A 95 -1.51 -0.56 3.71
N ALA A 96 -2.23 0.56 3.87
CA ALA A 96 -1.77 1.65 4.73
C ALA A 96 -1.85 1.27 6.22
N ALA A 97 -0.82 1.60 6.99
CA ALA A 97 -0.86 1.53 8.45
C ALA A 97 -1.63 2.74 8.99
N VAL A 98 -2.93 2.58 9.21
CA VAL A 98 -3.82 3.64 9.70
C VAL A 98 -3.76 3.70 11.22
N SER A 99 -3.68 4.90 11.80
CA SER A 99 -3.70 5.10 13.24
C SER A 99 -5.00 4.56 13.86
N ASP A 100 -4.88 3.81 14.95
CA ASP A 100 -6.05 3.34 15.72
C ASP A 100 -6.61 4.41 16.68
N PHE A 101 -5.81 5.43 16.99
CA PHE A 101 -6.13 6.52 17.90
C PHE A 101 -5.82 7.88 17.29
N TYR A 102 -6.55 8.92 17.70
CA TYR A 102 -6.39 10.29 17.22
C TYR A 102 -6.82 11.32 18.28
N ILE A 103 -6.41 12.58 18.10
CA ILE A 103 -6.90 13.72 18.87
C ILE A 103 -7.90 14.47 17.98
N PRO A 104 -9.17 14.65 18.39
CA PRO A 104 -10.10 15.48 17.65
C PRO A 104 -9.62 16.92 17.56
N GLU A 105 -9.93 17.60 16.46
CA GLU A 105 -9.50 18.98 16.21
C GLU A 105 -9.86 19.95 17.35
N LYS A 106 -11.05 19.80 17.93
CA LYS A 106 -11.50 20.59 19.10
C LYS A 106 -10.68 20.36 20.38
N ASP A 107 -9.97 19.23 20.47
CA ASP A 107 -9.12 18.87 21.61
C ASP A 107 -7.63 19.08 21.28
N MET A 108 -7.28 19.52 20.07
CA MET A 108 -5.89 19.76 19.66
C MET A 108 -5.39 21.12 20.18
N ALA A 109 -4.21 21.14 20.78
CA ALA A 109 -3.55 22.38 21.16
C ALA A 109 -3.19 23.21 19.91
N GLU A 110 -3.50 24.50 19.92
CA GLU A 110 -3.18 25.43 18.83
C GLU A 110 -1.68 25.74 18.75
N HIS A 111 -0.98 25.61 19.87
CA HIS A 111 0.44 25.93 19.99
C HIS A 111 1.23 24.73 20.52
N LYS A 112 2.55 24.82 20.39
CA LYS A 112 3.48 23.83 20.94
C LYS A 112 3.19 23.64 22.44
N ILE A 113 2.92 22.39 22.84
CA ILE A 113 2.74 22.02 24.24
C ILE A 113 4.05 22.28 24.99
N SER A 114 4.00 22.95 26.14
CA SER A 114 5.21 23.26 26.93
C SER A 114 5.85 21.99 27.49
N SER A 115 7.17 22.02 27.64
CA SER A 115 7.99 20.93 28.20
C SER A 115 8.37 21.15 29.66
N ASP A 116 7.74 22.10 30.35
CA ASP A 116 8.05 22.44 31.74
C ASP A 116 7.47 21.44 32.74
N GLU A 117 6.45 20.67 32.34
CA GLU A 117 5.78 19.66 33.16
C GLU A 117 5.68 18.30 32.46
N PRO A 118 5.52 17.18 33.22
CA PRO A 118 5.26 15.87 32.65
C PRO A 118 4.02 15.85 31.74
N LEU A 119 4.19 15.32 30.52
CA LEU A 119 3.12 15.28 29.52
C LEU A 119 2.18 14.08 29.71
N SER A 120 0.87 14.36 29.77
CA SER A 120 -0.18 13.35 29.65
C SER A 120 -0.97 13.56 28.35
N LEU A 121 -1.07 12.52 27.52
CA LEU A 121 -1.81 12.55 26.25
C LEU A 121 -3.05 11.65 26.33
N THR A 122 -4.22 12.26 26.12
CA THR A 122 -5.48 11.51 25.99
C THR A 122 -5.86 11.40 24.51
N LEU A 123 -5.94 10.17 24.01
CA LEU A 123 -6.30 9.88 22.62
C LEU A 123 -7.68 9.23 22.54
N ARG A 124 -8.42 9.52 21.47
CA ARG A 124 -9.70 8.87 21.17
C ARG A 124 -9.51 7.77 20.14
N MET A 125 -10.35 6.74 20.19
CA MET A 125 -10.36 5.67 19.19
C MET A 125 -10.86 6.19 17.84
N VAL A 126 -10.18 5.80 16.77
CA VAL A 126 -10.62 6.09 15.41
C VAL A 126 -11.87 5.26 15.10
N PRO A 127 -12.93 5.88 14.53
CA PRO A 127 -14.12 5.15 14.08
C PRO A 127 -13.74 4.01 13.13
N LYS A 128 -14.49 2.91 13.17
CA LYS A 128 -14.17 1.73 12.35
C LYS A 128 -14.62 1.94 10.89
N MET A 129 -13.79 2.66 10.14
CA MET A 129 -14.10 3.13 8.77
C MET A 129 -14.22 2.01 7.72
N LEU A 130 -13.72 0.81 7.99
CA LEU A 130 -13.89 -0.33 7.08
C LEU A 130 -15.36 -0.78 6.95
N THR A 131 -16.15 -0.69 8.02
CA THR A 131 -17.58 -1.05 7.94
C THR A 131 -18.35 -0.16 6.95
N PRO A 132 -18.34 1.18 7.06
CA PRO A 132 -19.02 2.03 6.07
C PRO A 132 -18.38 1.94 4.68
N LEU A 133 -17.06 1.69 4.59
CA LEU A 133 -16.38 1.47 3.31
C LEU A 133 -17.01 0.31 2.54
N VAL A 134 -17.13 -0.85 3.20
CA VAL A 134 -17.64 -2.10 2.62
C VAL A 134 -19.14 -2.04 2.36
N HIS A 135 -19.94 -1.41 3.23
CA HIS A 135 -21.40 -1.49 3.09
C HIS A 135 -22.01 -0.31 2.34
N ASN A 136 -21.38 0.88 2.40
CA ASN A 136 -21.99 2.12 1.92
C ASN A 136 -21.17 2.79 0.81
N TRP A 137 -19.84 2.82 0.93
CA TRP A 137 -19.02 3.64 0.05
C TRP A 137 -18.76 2.96 -1.30
N ILE A 138 -18.41 1.66 -1.29
CA ILE A 138 -18.13 0.89 -2.50
C ILE A 138 -18.45 -0.61 -2.32
N PRO A 139 -19.75 -0.98 -2.19
CA PRO A 139 -20.14 -2.33 -1.79
C PRO A 139 -19.83 -3.43 -2.80
N ASP A 140 -19.79 -3.09 -4.08
CA ASP A 140 -19.62 -4.08 -5.14
C ASP A 140 -18.14 -4.34 -5.50
N ALA A 141 -17.19 -3.63 -4.89
CA ALA A 141 -15.77 -3.80 -5.18
C ALA A 141 -15.15 -4.97 -4.40
N PHE A 142 -14.02 -5.47 -4.90
CA PHE A 142 -13.20 -6.45 -4.20
C PHE A 142 -12.29 -5.76 -3.20
N ILE A 143 -12.59 -5.87 -1.91
CA ILE A 143 -11.90 -5.16 -0.83
C ILE A 143 -10.93 -6.11 -0.11
N VAL A 144 -9.66 -5.72 -0.13
CA VAL A 144 -8.53 -6.41 0.50
C VAL A 144 -7.96 -5.54 1.62
N SER A 145 -7.85 -6.10 2.82
CA SER A 145 -7.22 -5.41 3.95
C SER A 145 -5.96 -6.12 4.42
N PHE A 146 -5.10 -5.38 5.13
CA PHE A 146 -3.86 -5.91 5.68
C PHE A 146 -3.95 -6.03 7.20
N LYS A 147 -3.42 -7.12 7.73
CA LYS A 147 -3.27 -7.32 9.16
C LYS A 147 -1.83 -7.65 9.52
N LEU A 148 -1.16 -6.67 10.12
CA LEU A 148 0.19 -6.80 10.63
C LEU A 148 0.15 -7.06 12.13
N GLU A 149 0.82 -8.13 12.58
CA GLU A 149 1.02 -8.43 14.00
C GLU A 149 2.47 -8.84 14.27
N THR A 150 2.88 -8.86 15.53
CA THR A 150 4.20 -9.35 15.96
C THR A 150 4.17 -10.79 16.48
N ASP A 151 2.97 -11.29 16.80
CA ASP A 151 2.72 -12.61 17.38
C ASP A 151 1.82 -13.44 16.44
N SER A 152 2.36 -14.57 15.99
CA SER A 152 1.70 -15.52 15.07
C SER A 152 0.41 -16.11 15.65
N SER A 153 0.35 -16.29 16.97
CA SER A 153 -0.76 -16.98 17.65
C SER A 153 -2.06 -16.19 17.58
N ILE A 154 -1.96 -14.85 17.55
CA ILE A 154 -3.11 -13.94 17.47
C ILE A 154 -3.40 -13.47 16.04
N LEU A 155 -2.45 -13.60 15.12
CA LEU A 155 -2.54 -13.06 13.76
C LEU A 155 -3.76 -13.60 13.02
N LEU A 156 -3.91 -14.93 12.96
CA LEU A 156 -5.03 -15.58 12.26
C LEU A 156 -6.38 -15.28 12.92
N LYS A 157 -6.43 -15.30 14.26
CA LYS A 157 -7.64 -14.97 15.01
C LYS A 157 -8.11 -13.54 14.73
N LYS A 158 -7.17 -12.58 14.71
CA LYS A 158 -7.47 -11.17 14.40
C LYS A 158 -7.84 -10.97 12.93
N ALA A 159 -7.22 -11.70 12.01
CA ALA A 159 -7.57 -11.65 10.59
C ALA A 159 -8.99 -12.16 10.34
N LYS A 160 -9.37 -13.32 10.88
CA LYS A 160 -10.74 -13.85 10.82
C LYS A 160 -11.75 -12.90 11.46
N GLY A 161 -11.44 -12.39 12.65
CA GLY A 161 -12.30 -11.42 13.33
C GLY A 161 -12.50 -10.13 12.52
N ALA A 162 -11.52 -9.71 11.72
CA ALA A 162 -11.68 -8.57 10.82
C ALA A 162 -12.62 -8.88 9.65
N LEU A 163 -12.55 -10.08 9.07
CA LEU A 163 -13.48 -10.52 8.01
C LEU A 163 -14.91 -10.58 8.51
N GLU A 164 -15.13 -11.17 9.68
CA GLU A 164 -16.45 -11.27 10.31
C GLU A 164 -17.02 -9.88 10.65
N LYS A 165 -16.17 -9.00 11.20
CA LYS A 165 -16.61 -7.67 11.64
C LYS A 165 -16.90 -6.71 10.49
N TYR A 166 -16.09 -6.73 9.43
CA TYR A 166 -16.17 -5.72 8.38
C TYR A 166 -16.81 -6.25 7.09
N GLY A 167 -16.85 -7.56 6.87
CA GLY A 167 -17.51 -8.17 5.71
C GLY A 167 -16.74 -8.08 4.38
N HIS A 168 -15.49 -7.64 4.38
CA HIS A 168 -14.65 -7.56 3.17
C HIS A 168 -14.15 -8.93 2.71
N ASN A 169 -13.53 -8.98 1.52
CA ASN A 169 -13.33 -10.23 0.79
C ASN A 169 -12.07 -11.01 1.20
N LEU A 170 -10.98 -10.31 1.51
CA LEU A 170 -9.68 -10.92 1.79
C LEU A 170 -8.91 -10.12 2.84
N VAL A 171 -8.33 -10.81 3.82
CA VAL A 171 -7.28 -10.26 4.69
C VAL A 171 -5.95 -10.88 4.31
N ILE A 172 -4.96 -10.03 4.01
CA ILE A 172 -3.57 -10.45 3.90
C ILE A 172 -2.91 -10.21 5.25
N ALA A 173 -2.63 -11.31 5.93
CA ALA A 173 -2.08 -11.34 7.27
C ALA A 173 -0.57 -11.60 7.22
N ASN A 174 0.22 -10.81 7.95
CA ASN A 174 1.66 -10.96 7.95
C ASN A 174 2.27 -10.63 9.31
N GLU A 175 3.38 -11.30 9.63
CA GLU A 175 4.15 -10.98 10.82
C GLU A 175 5.23 -9.96 10.50
N LEU A 176 5.49 -9.03 11.41
CA LEU A 176 6.44 -7.93 11.19
C LEU A 176 7.82 -8.40 10.72
N HIS A 177 8.34 -9.46 11.35
CA HIS A 177 9.71 -9.96 11.14
C HIS A 177 9.86 -10.71 9.83
N SER A 178 8.82 -11.40 9.38
CA SER A 178 8.81 -12.26 8.18
C SER A 178 8.00 -11.67 7.02
N ARG A 179 7.54 -10.41 7.12
CA ARG A 179 6.64 -9.77 6.14
C ARG A 179 7.11 -9.77 4.69
N LYS A 180 8.44 -9.79 4.47
CA LYS A 180 9.04 -9.83 3.13
C LYS A 180 9.15 -11.24 2.55
N GLN A 181 8.88 -12.27 3.33
CA GLN A 181 9.10 -13.66 2.98
C GLN A 181 7.82 -14.48 3.02
N LYS A 182 6.92 -14.16 3.95
CA LYS A 182 5.72 -14.95 4.23
C LYS A 182 4.52 -14.04 4.49
N VAL A 183 3.39 -14.42 3.90
CA VAL A 183 2.07 -13.88 4.19
C VAL A 183 1.03 -15.01 4.25
N VAL A 184 -0.09 -14.76 4.89
CA VAL A 184 -1.24 -15.67 4.93
C VAL A 184 -2.45 -14.95 4.35
N PHE A 185 -3.04 -15.54 3.32
CA PHE A 185 -4.30 -15.12 2.76
C PHE A 185 -5.41 -15.75 3.59
N VAL A 186 -6.29 -14.92 4.13
CA VAL A 186 -7.42 -15.36 4.95
C VAL A 186 -8.69 -14.89 4.27
N THR A 187 -9.55 -15.83 3.89
CA THR A 187 -10.92 -15.58 3.41
C THR A 187 -11.93 -16.18 4.39
N LYS A 188 -13.22 -16.08 4.08
CA LYS A 188 -14.27 -16.75 4.90
C LYS A 188 -14.21 -18.27 4.81
N GLU A 189 -13.65 -18.80 3.73
CA GLU A 189 -13.69 -20.23 3.38
C GLU A 189 -12.35 -20.92 3.63
N GLU A 190 -11.24 -20.22 3.37
CA GLU A 190 -9.91 -20.82 3.38
C GLU A 190 -8.84 -19.91 3.98
N GLU A 191 -7.79 -20.56 4.48
CA GLU A 191 -6.53 -19.94 4.88
C GLU A 191 -5.43 -20.54 4.04
N ARG A 192 -4.64 -19.69 3.38
CA ARG A 192 -3.54 -20.14 2.53
C ARG A 192 -2.28 -19.35 2.80
N GLN A 193 -1.23 -20.06 3.15
CA GLN A 193 0.09 -19.47 3.34
C GLN A 193 0.81 -19.34 1.99
N ILE A 194 1.41 -18.17 1.76
CA ILE A 194 2.30 -17.89 0.64
C ILE A 194 3.68 -17.60 1.22
N THR A 195 4.71 -18.22 0.66
CA THR A 195 6.09 -18.08 1.14
C THR A 195 7.05 -18.11 -0.03
N LEU A 196 7.99 -17.17 -0.07
CA LEU A 196 9.09 -17.19 -1.04
C LEU A 196 9.97 -18.42 -0.78
N ASN A 197 10.21 -19.21 -1.82
CA ASN A 197 11.18 -20.31 -1.72
C ASN A 197 12.62 -19.78 -1.93
N GLU A 198 13.62 -20.61 -1.64
CA GLU A 198 15.04 -20.23 -1.78
C GLU A 198 15.42 -19.87 -3.23
N LYS A 199 14.75 -20.47 -4.22
CA LYS A 199 14.99 -20.20 -5.64
C LYS A 199 14.47 -18.80 -6.02
N ASP A 200 13.30 -18.42 -5.51
CA ASP A 200 12.71 -17.10 -5.72
C ASP A 200 13.58 -16.01 -5.09
N LEU A 201 14.07 -16.24 -3.87
CA LEU A 201 15.02 -15.36 -3.19
C LEU A 201 16.32 -15.18 -3.99
N LYS A 202 16.88 -16.27 -4.55
CA LYS A 202 18.08 -16.21 -5.39
C LYS A 202 17.86 -15.46 -6.72
N ASN A 203 16.65 -15.52 -7.25
CA ASN A 203 16.26 -14.81 -8.46
C ASN A 203 15.86 -13.34 -8.21
N GLY A 204 15.92 -12.87 -6.96
CA GLY A 204 15.56 -11.50 -6.60
C GLY A 204 14.07 -11.21 -6.65
N LYS A 205 13.21 -12.24 -6.61
CA LYS A 205 11.76 -12.05 -6.56
C LYS A 205 11.32 -11.47 -5.23
N GLU A 206 10.28 -10.66 -5.28
CA GLU A 206 9.64 -10.08 -4.11
C GLU A 206 8.32 -10.78 -3.77
N ILE A 207 7.94 -10.79 -2.48
CA ILE A 207 6.71 -11.45 -2.02
C ILE A 207 5.47 -10.81 -2.65
N GLU A 208 5.55 -9.52 -3.00
CA GLU A 208 4.51 -8.77 -3.69
C GLU A 208 4.13 -9.39 -5.04
N GLU A 209 5.06 -10.02 -5.76
CA GLU A 209 4.76 -10.73 -7.02
C GLU A 209 3.76 -11.88 -6.75
N LEU A 210 4.07 -12.72 -5.76
CA LEU A 210 3.20 -13.84 -5.37
C LEU A 210 1.86 -13.35 -4.82
N ILE A 211 1.88 -12.27 -4.03
CA ILE A 211 0.66 -11.64 -3.50
C ILE A 211 -0.25 -11.20 -4.65
N VAL A 212 0.28 -10.52 -5.66
CA VAL A 212 -0.51 -10.01 -6.78
C VAL A 212 -1.06 -11.15 -7.63
N GLU A 213 -0.24 -12.16 -7.94
CA GLU A 213 -0.69 -13.36 -8.70
C GLU A 213 -1.88 -14.05 -8.00
N ASP A 214 -1.73 -14.30 -6.70
CA ASP A 214 -2.76 -14.97 -5.90
C ASP A 214 -4.00 -14.11 -5.67
N LEU A 215 -3.83 -12.80 -5.50
CA LEU A 215 -4.93 -11.85 -5.38
C LEU A 215 -5.77 -11.83 -6.65
N LEU A 216 -5.13 -11.83 -7.83
CA LEU A 216 -5.84 -11.86 -9.12
C LEU A 216 -6.63 -13.16 -9.33
N CYS A 217 -6.12 -14.29 -8.82
CA CYS A 217 -6.87 -15.54 -8.80
C CYS A 217 -8.15 -15.43 -7.95
N GLN A 218 -8.04 -14.90 -6.72
CA GLN A 218 -9.21 -14.71 -5.84
C GLN A 218 -10.20 -13.68 -6.40
N TYR A 219 -9.68 -12.59 -6.97
CA TYR A 219 -10.49 -11.58 -7.64
C TYR A 219 -11.25 -12.15 -8.84
N SER A 220 -10.63 -13.04 -9.62
CA SER A 220 -11.29 -13.71 -10.74
C SER A 220 -12.45 -14.59 -10.28
N LYS A 221 -12.29 -15.32 -9.17
CA LYS A 221 -13.38 -16.07 -8.53
C LYS A 221 -14.51 -15.14 -8.09
N PHE A 222 -14.18 -14.04 -7.43
CA PHE A 222 -15.14 -13.01 -7.02
C PHE A 222 -15.95 -12.45 -8.21
N LYS A 223 -15.28 -12.07 -9.30
CA LYS A 223 -15.96 -11.55 -10.51
C LYS A 223 -16.90 -12.58 -11.14
N ASN A 224 -16.52 -13.85 -11.15
CA ASN A 224 -17.35 -14.91 -11.72
C ASN A 224 -18.59 -15.21 -10.88
N PHE A 225 -18.50 -15.11 -9.56
CA PHE A 225 -19.66 -15.29 -8.67
C PHE A 225 -20.71 -14.18 -8.85
N HIS A 226 -20.27 -12.96 -9.18
CA HIS A 226 -21.14 -11.78 -9.37
C HIS A 226 -21.45 -11.50 -10.86
N LYS A 227 -21.45 -12.53 -11.72
CA LYS A 227 -21.86 -12.43 -13.14
C LYS A 227 -23.37 -12.59 -13.37
N ASN A 228 -24.13 -12.99 -12.34
CA ASN A 228 -25.58 -13.17 -12.41
C ASN A 228 -26.32 -11.96 -11.86
#